data_AF-A0A4Q1ZVT6-F1
#
_entry.id   AF-A0A4Q1ZVT6-F1
#
_cell.length_a   1.000
_cell.length_b   1.000
_cell.length_c   1.000
_cell.angle_alpha   90.00
_cell.angle_beta   90.00
_cell.angle_gamma   90.00
#
_symmetry.space_group_name_H-M   'P 1'
#
loop_
_entity.id
_entity.type
_entity.pdbx_description
1 polymer ?
#
loop_
_entity_poly.entity_id
_entity_poly.type
_entity_poly.pdbx_seq_one_letter_code
_entity_poly.pdbx_strand_id
1 'polypeptide(L)'
;MATIEGFKHHARKSYTLRPVELRIADHLDVYQPLSVKEIRIQASRCMDCGTQFCSWGCPLGNLIPYWNEHAQNGDWEEAYRMLRLTNNFPEFTGKICPALCETSCSLSIHHGAVTIREIEHTIIETAFKEGWVKPRYPKMRTGKQIAIIGSGPAGLTVADELNAVGHEVTVYERSTEVGGLLRFGIPNFKLEKYVIDRRIELMKEAGVKFVTGVEVGTDMSVLKLEEEMDALVLTGGSTIPRDLQVKGRELKGIHYAVDYLSQYTMSVHGLEIEGEVISAKDKTVLVIGGGDTGSDCIGTAVRQGAKAVYQYEIMPKPPEKADVLMTWPTAANTLKTTSSHEEGAQRFWSTKTHEFIGSEGKLRGVVASSEDGSEYEIAVDLVFLAMGFLHPAREGMIEALSLELDQRGNVATDKKHMTSRKGIFSAGDMRSGQSLVVRAIHEGRIVARDIDEYLMGDSLLRG
;
A
#
# COMPACT_ATOMS: atom_id res chain seq x y z
N MET A 1 18.54 -29.02 13.66
CA MET A 1 18.47 -28.71 12.23
C MET A 1 17.02 -28.51 11.88
N ALA A 2 16.71 -27.44 11.15
CA ALA A 2 15.39 -27.24 10.58
C ALA A 2 15.04 -28.42 9.65
N THR A 3 13.81 -28.92 9.74
CA THR A 3 13.29 -29.88 8.75
C THR A 3 12.85 -29.13 7.50
N ILE A 4 13.27 -29.63 6.33
CA ILE A 4 12.90 -29.13 5.00
C ILE A 4 11.73 -29.94 4.39
N GLU A 5 11.18 -30.90 5.15
CA GLU A 5 10.11 -31.79 4.69
C GLU A 5 8.77 -31.54 5.39
N GLY A 6 8.64 -30.45 6.17
CA GLY A 6 7.42 -30.18 6.95
C GLY A 6 6.15 -30.09 6.09
N PHE A 7 6.26 -29.73 4.80
CA PHE A 7 5.16 -29.70 3.84
C PHE A 7 4.54 -31.08 3.58
N LYS A 8 5.29 -32.17 3.78
CA LYS A 8 4.79 -33.55 3.66
C LYS A 8 3.88 -33.94 4.83
N HIS A 9 4.06 -33.31 5.99
CA HIS A 9 3.41 -33.71 7.24
C HIS A 9 2.34 -32.73 7.71
N HIS A 10 2.38 -31.48 7.24
CA HIS A 10 1.48 -30.43 7.67
C HIS A 10 0.85 -29.76 6.47
N ALA A 11 -0.47 -29.57 6.47
CA ALA A 11 -1.16 -28.78 5.45
C ALA A 11 -0.92 -27.27 5.65
N ARG A 12 -1.16 -26.49 4.59
CA ARG A 12 -1.08 -25.03 4.66
C ARG A 12 -2.17 -24.54 5.61
N LYS A 13 -1.80 -23.66 6.54
CA LYS A 13 -2.74 -22.94 7.40
C LYS A 13 -2.41 -21.46 7.37
N SER A 14 -3.40 -20.63 7.10
CA SER A 14 -3.28 -19.16 7.09
C SER A 14 -4.01 -18.56 8.30
N TYR A 15 -3.87 -17.26 8.51
CA TYR A 15 -4.70 -16.52 9.46
C TYR A 15 -6.18 -16.73 9.15
N THR A 16 -6.99 -16.88 10.19
CA THR A 16 -8.44 -16.94 10.06
C THR A 16 -9.02 -15.54 10.14
N LEU A 17 -10.22 -15.33 9.63
CA LEU A 17 -10.93 -14.06 9.80
C LEU A 17 -11.74 -14.10 11.09
N ARG A 18 -11.84 -12.96 11.79
CA ARG A 18 -12.82 -12.80 12.87
C ARG A 18 -14.24 -13.00 12.31
N PRO A 19 -15.19 -13.49 13.12
CA PRO A 19 -16.60 -13.60 12.73
C PRO A 19 -17.14 -12.30 12.16
N VAL A 20 -18.01 -12.39 11.15
CA VAL A 20 -18.53 -11.23 10.40
C VAL A 20 -19.20 -10.24 11.34
N GLU A 21 -20.01 -10.75 12.26
CA GLU A 21 -20.83 -9.98 13.20
C GLU A 21 -19.97 -9.12 14.14
N LEU A 22 -18.75 -9.58 14.46
CA LEU A 22 -17.82 -8.84 15.29
C LEU A 22 -17.07 -7.78 14.47
N ARG A 23 -16.55 -8.16 13.29
CA ARG A 23 -15.69 -7.26 12.49
C ARG A 23 -16.45 -6.12 11.83
N ILE A 24 -17.76 -6.24 11.59
CA ILE A 24 -18.59 -5.12 11.10
C ILE A 24 -18.97 -4.13 12.21
N ALA A 25 -18.86 -4.53 13.48
CA ALA A 25 -19.21 -3.72 14.64
C ALA A 25 -18.04 -2.86 15.16
N ASP A 26 -16.83 -3.06 14.65
CA ASP A 26 -15.62 -2.34 15.04
C ASP A 26 -14.70 -2.03 13.85
N HIS A 27 -13.53 -1.46 14.13
CA HIS A 27 -12.53 -1.06 13.14
C HIS A 27 -11.18 -1.75 13.39
N LEU A 28 -11.17 -2.84 14.16
CA LEU A 28 -9.98 -3.59 14.52
C LEU A 28 -9.56 -4.54 13.37
N ASP A 29 -8.33 -5.04 13.41
CA ASP A 29 -7.81 -5.98 12.42
C ASP A 29 -8.80 -7.15 12.18
N VAL A 30 -9.13 -7.41 10.91
CA VAL A 30 -10.05 -8.50 10.55
C VAL A 30 -9.43 -9.89 10.72
N TYR A 31 -8.10 -9.99 10.75
CA TYR A 31 -7.40 -11.25 10.87
C TYR A 31 -7.20 -11.66 12.32
N GLN A 32 -7.32 -12.95 12.57
CA GLN A 32 -6.92 -13.61 13.80
C GLN A 32 -5.61 -14.35 13.53
N PRO A 33 -4.49 -13.90 14.13
CA PRO A 33 -3.19 -14.53 13.93
C PRO A 33 -3.18 -15.99 14.40
N LEU A 34 -2.38 -16.81 13.72
CA LEU A 34 -2.04 -18.15 14.19
C LEU A 34 -1.20 -18.08 15.46
N SER A 35 -1.23 -19.14 16.26
CA SER A 35 -0.33 -19.26 17.39
C SER A 35 1.14 -19.34 16.91
N VAL A 36 2.08 -18.90 17.75
CA VAL A 36 3.52 -19.00 17.46
C VAL A 36 3.90 -20.44 17.11
N LYS A 37 3.34 -21.43 17.80
CA LYS A 37 3.56 -22.86 17.51
C LYS A 37 3.14 -23.22 16.09
N GLU A 38 1.98 -22.74 15.64
CA GLU A 38 1.50 -23.00 14.28
C GLU A 38 2.33 -22.26 13.23
N ILE A 39 2.77 -21.03 13.50
CA ILE A 39 3.67 -20.29 12.60
C ILE A 39 4.98 -21.03 12.41
N ARG A 40 5.56 -21.58 13.48
CA ARG A 40 6.76 -22.42 13.39
C ARG A 40 6.54 -23.65 12.51
N ILE A 41 5.36 -24.28 12.64
CA ILE A 41 4.96 -25.40 11.77
C ILE A 41 4.84 -24.94 10.32
N GLN A 42 4.23 -23.78 10.05
CA GLN A 42 4.11 -23.26 8.69
C GLN A 42 5.47 -22.88 8.09
N ALA A 43 6.38 -22.31 8.88
CA ALA A 43 7.76 -22.04 8.47
C ALA A 43 8.52 -23.33 8.09
N SER A 44 8.28 -24.42 8.83
CA SER A 44 8.84 -25.75 8.51
C SER A 44 8.39 -26.36 7.18
N ARG A 45 7.37 -25.78 6.55
CA ARG A 45 6.96 -26.20 5.20
C ARG A 45 7.95 -25.72 4.13
N CYS A 46 8.83 -24.76 4.43
CA CYS A 46 9.83 -24.31 3.47
C CYS A 46 10.73 -25.48 3.05
N MET A 47 10.91 -25.67 1.74
CA MET A 47 11.76 -26.74 1.19
C MET A 47 13.24 -26.35 1.10
N ASP A 48 13.59 -25.12 1.49
CA ASP A 48 14.90 -24.51 1.23
C ASP A 48 15.36 -24.73 -0.22
N CYS A 49 14.51 -24.33 -1.18
CA CYS A 49 14.75 -24.57 -2.60
C CYS A 49 16.10 -23.96 -3.03
N GLY A 50 16.93 -24.74 -3.74
CA GLY A 50 18.18 -24.23 -4.31
C GLY A 50 17.96 -23.02 -5.23
N THR A 51 16.88 -23.01 -6.01
CA THR A 51 16.39 -21.82 -6.73
C THR A 51 15.25 -21.18 -5.95
N GLN A 52 15.52 -20.06 -5.30
CA GLN A 52 14.60 -19.39 -4.39
C GLN A 52 13.60 -18.48 -5.12
N PHE A 53 12.66 -19.07 -5.87
CA PHE A 53 11.64 -18.32 -6.63
C PHE A 53 10.80 -17.36 -5.78
N CYS A 54 10.57 -17.69 -4.50
CA CYS A 54 9.88 -16.80 -3.58
C CYS A 54 10.63 -15.48 -3.34
N SER A 55 11.97 -15.52 -3.24
CA SER A 55 12.82 -14.33 -3.12
C SER A 55 12.76 -13.50 -4.40
N TRP A 56 12.76 -14.15 -5.57
CA TRP A 56 12.63 -13.48 -6.88
C TRP A 56 11.25 -12.86 -7.10
N GLY A 57 10.19 -13.50 -6.61
CA GLY A 57 8.82 -12.98 -6.68
C GLY A 57 8.57 -11.80 -5.74
N CYS A 58 9.40 -11.63 -4.71
CA CYS A 58 9.36 -10.47 -3.82
C CYS A 58 10.11 -9.29 -4.47
N PRO A 59 9.47 -8.13 -4.67
CA PRO A 59 10.18 -6.96 -5.22
C PRO A 59 11.39 -6.52 -4.39
N LEU A 60 11.41 -6.79 -3.09
CA LEU A 60 12.54 -6.46 -2.20
C LEU A 60 13.67 -7.49 -2.25
N GLY A 61 13.49 -8.63 -2.94
CA GLY A 61 14.47 -9.70 -2.92
C GLY A 61 14.66 -10.32 -1.53
N ASN A 62 13.60 -10.36 -0.71
CA ASN A 62 13.68 -10.82 0.68
C ASN A 62 14.34 -12.21 0.79
N LEU A 63 15.15 -12.39 1.83
CA LEU A 63 15.89 -13.62 2.13
C LEU A 63 14.99 -14.70 2.77
N ILE A 64 13.89 -15.04 2.09
CA ILE A 64 12.75 -15.79 2.66
C ILE A 64 13.14 -17.14 3.29
N PRO A 65 13.90 -18.03 2.63
CA PRO A 65 14.26 -19.31 3.24
C PRO A 65 15.06 -19.15 4.54
N TYR A 66 15.96 -18.15 4.60
CA TYR A 66 16.82 -17.93 5.77
C TYR A 66 16.03 -17.51 7.01
N TRP A 67 15.16 -16.51 6.89
CA TRP A 67 14.35 -16.12 8.05
C TRP A 67 13.24 -17.14 8.36
N ASN A 68 12.80 -17.96 7.39
CA ASN A 68 11.91 -19.10 7.66
C ASN A 68 12.61 -20.18 8.50
N GLU A 69 13.88 -20.48 8.22
CA GLU A 69 14.67 -21.43 9.00
C GLU A 69 14.74 -20.99 10.47
N HIS A 70 15.09 -19.73 10.70
CA HIS A 70 15.14 -19.16 12.06
C HIS A 70 13.75 -19.13 12.72
N ALA A 71 12.71 -18.72 11.98
CA ALA A 71 11.34 -18.75 12.49
C ALA A 71 10.91 -20.15 12.92
N GLN A 72 11.23 -21.19 12.14
CA GLN A 72 10.95 -22.59 12.49
C GLN A 72 11.63 -23.01 13.80
N ASN A 73 12.91 -22.67 13.96
CA ASN A 73 13.69 -22.98 15.17
C ASN A 73 13.25 -22.16 16.39
N GLY A 74 12.55 -21.05 16.17
CA GLY A 74 12.14 -20.11 17.21
C GLY A 74 13.19 -19.04 17.49
N ASP A 75 14.18 -18.88 16.61
CA ASP A 75 15.26 -17.90 16.69
C ASP A 75 14.78 -16.54 16.14
N TRP A 76 13.74 -15.97 16.76
CA TRP A 76 13.00 -14.82 16.22
C TRP A 76 13.85 -13.56 16.03
N GLU A 77 14.84 -13.32 16.88
CA GLU A 77 15.73 -12.16 16.77
C GLU A 77 16.58 -12.24 15.49
N GLU A 78 17.09 -13.43 15.18
CA GLU A 78 17.89 -13.65 13.98
C GLU A 78 17.03 -13.65 12.72
N ALA A 79 15.81 -14.21 12.80
CA ALA A 79 14.81 -14.09 11.73
C ALA A 79 14.52 -12.61 11.41
N TYR A 80 14.35 -11.78 12.43
CA TYR A 80 14.17 -10.34 12.28
C TYR A 80 15.40 -9.66 11.68
N ARG A 81 16.60 -9.99 12.16
CA ARG A 81 17.86 -9.44 11.65
C ARG A 81 17.99 -9.66 10.14
N MET A 82 17.67 -10.86 9.67
CA MET A 82 17.68 -11.20 8.24
C MET A 82 16.59 -10.47 7.45
N LEU A 83 15.36 -10.43 7.98
CA LEU A 83 14.23 -9.74 7.34
C LEU A 83 14.51 -8.24 7.13
N ARG A 84 15.08 -7.57 8.13
CA ARG A 84 15.40 -6.14 8.07
C ARG A 84 16.51 -5.79 7.07
N LEU A 85 17.33 -6.75 6.63
CA LEU A 85 18.38 -6.48 5.62
C LEU A 85 17.82 -6.01 4.27
N THR A 86 16.58 -6.40 3.97
CA THR A 86 15.94 -6.22 2.66
C THR A 86 14.65 -5.42 2.74
N ASN A 87 13.98 -5.38 3.90
CA ASN A 87 12.73 -4.68 4.08
C ASN A 87 12.77 -3.65 5.22
N ASN A 88 12.51 -2.39 4.90
CA ASN A 88 12.45 -1.28 5.87
C ASN A 88 11.24 -1.38 6.79
N PHE A 89 10.10 -1.87 6.28
CA PHE A 89 8.83 -1.85 6.99
C PHE A 89 8.08 -3.19 6.88
N PRO A 90 8.62 -4.28 7.45
CA PRO A 90 7.93 -5.58 7.44
C PRO A 90 6.55 -5.55 8.12
N GLU A 91 6.33 -4.62 9.04
CA GLU A 91 5.03 -4.40 9.69
C GLU A 91 3.96 -3.86 8.73
N PHE A 92 4.35 -3.22 7.63
CA PHE A 92 3.41 -2.81 6.58
C PHE A 92 3.18 -3.96 5.61
N THR A 93 4.25 -4.53 5.03
CA THR A 93 4.14 -5.61 4.05
C THR A 93 3.49 -6.87 4.64
N GLY A 94 3.79 -7.21 5.90
CA GLY A 94 3.17 -8.34 6.60
C GLY A 94 1.65 -8.23 6.75
N LYS A 95 1.09 -7.01 6.75
CA LYS A 95 -0.37 -6.79 6.82
C LYS A 95 -1.02 -6.67 5.45
N ILE A 96 -0.46 -5.86 4.55
CA ILE A 96 -1.15 -5.40 3.34
C ILE A 96 -0.55 -5.89 2.01
N CYS A 97 0.59 -6.60 2.03
CA CYS A 97 1.15 -7.15 0.82
C CYS A 97 0.21 -8.24 0.24
N PRO A 98 0.02 -8.30 -1.09
CA PRO A 98 -0.71 -9.40 -1.74
C PRO A 98 0.09 -10.71 -1.81
N ALA A 99 1.22 -10.81 -1.09
CA ALA A 99 2.07 -11.99 -0.98
C ALA A 99 2.53 -12.56 -2.35
N LEU A 100 3.12 -11.70 -3.20
CA LEU A 100 3.64 -12.11 -4.52
C LEU A 100 4.63 -13.28 -4.42
N CYS A 101 5.45 -13.29 -3.38
CA CYS A 101 6.39 -14.36 -3.04
C CYS A 101 5.73 -15.72 -2.83
N GLU A 102 4.50 -15.77 -2.32
CA GLU A 102 3.76 -17.02 -2.13
C GLU A 102 3.25 -17.56 -3.44
N THR A 103 2.92 -16.68 -4.39
CA THR A 103 2.52 -17.14 -5.73
C THR A 103 3.70 -17.80 -6.44
N SER A 104 4.90 -17.23 -6.31
CA SER A 104 6.13 -17.78 -6.88
C SER A 104 6.72 -18.96 -6.08
N CYS A 105 6.18 -19.28 -4.89
CA CYS A 105 6.68 -20.40 -4.08
C CYS A 105 6.54 -21.72 -4.84
N SER A 106 7.60 -22.55 -4.88
CA SER A 106 7.53 -23.85 -5.58
C SER A 106 6.44 -24.78 -5.03
N LEU A 107 6.08 -24.67 -3.75
CA LEU A 107 4.98 -25.43 -3.17
C LEU A 107 3.59 -24.98 -3.63
N SER A 108 3.45 -23.76 -4.18
CA SER A 108 2.16 -23.26 -4.67
C SER A 108 1.59 -24.10 -5.82
N ILE A 109 2.46 -24.84 -6.53
CA ILE A 109 2.09 -25.70 -7.65
C ILE A 109 1.20 -26.88 -7.21
N HIS A 110 1.51 -27.53 -6.08
CA HIS A 110 0.83 -28.78 -5.67
C HIS A 110 0.44 -28.87 -4.20
N HIS A 111 1.14 -28.21 -3.28
CA HIS A 111 0.97 -28.41 -1.84
C HIS A 111 0.43 -27.17 -1.10
N GLY A 112 0.22 -26.07 -1.83
CA GLY A 112 -0.03 -24.75 -1.27
C GLY A 112 1.27 -24.08 -0.81
N ALA A 113 1.40 -22.79 -1.10
CA ALA A 113 2.58 -22.03 -0.71
C ALA A 113 2.86 -22.07 0.80
N VAL A 114 4.10 -21.79 1.18
CA VAL A 114 4.42 -21.37 2.56
C VAL A 114 3.67 -20.07 2.84
N THR A 115 3.16 -19.88 4.05
CA THR A 115 2.49 -18.64 4.50
C THR A 115 3.51 -17.56 4.87
N ILE A 116 4.28 -17.15 3.86
CA ILE A 116 5.42 -16.25 3.96
C ILE A 116 5.00 -14.92 4.59
N ARG A 117 3.85 -14.37 4.19
CA ARG A 117 3.38 -13.09 4.71
C ARG A 117 3.02 -13.17 6.20
N GLU A 118 2.34 -14.23 6.62
CA GLU A 118 1.99 -14.43 8.03
C GLU A 118 3.23 -14.69 8.90
N ILE A 119 4.25 -15.36 8.37
CA ILE A 119 5.52 -15.56 9.07
C ILE A 119 6.27 -14.21 9.19
N GLU A 120 6.35 -13.42 8.11
CA GLU A 120 6.92 -12.06 8.12
C GLU A 120 6.24 -11.18 9.19
N HIS A 121 4.91 -11.17 9.20
CA HIS A 121 4.12 -10.44 10.20
C HIS A 121 4.43 -10.92 11.63
N THR A 122 4.52 -12.24 11.85
CA THR A 122 4.82 -12.78 13.18
C THR A 122 6.23 -12.41 13.65
N ILE A 123 7.22 -12.45 12.75
CA ILE A 123 8.60 -12.05 13.05
C ILE A 123 8.64 -10.59 13.52
N ILE A 124 8.03 -9.67 12.76
CA ILE A 124 8.11 -8.24 13.08
C ILE A 124 7.31 -7.86 14.32
N GLU A 125 6.12 -8.43 14.55
CA GLU A 125 5.37 -8.18 15.79
C GLU A 125 6.10 -8.72 17.02
N THR A 126 6.74 -9.88 16.90
CA THR A 126 7.60 -10.41 17.97
C THR A 126 8.78 -9.48 18.23
N ALA A 127 9.45 -9.00 17.18
CA ALA A 127 10.59 -8.10 17.32
C ALA A 127 10.22 -6.76 17.98
N PHE A 128 9.04 -6.20 17.69
CA PHE A 128 8.56 -5.02 18.39
C PHE A 128 8.24 -5.32 19.85
N LYS A 129 7.56 -6.45 20.14
CA LYS A 129 7.20 -6.85 21.50
C LYS A 129 8.43 -7.06 22.40
N GLU A 130 9.49 -7.67 21.86
CA GLU A 130 10.73 -7.96 22.58
C GLU A 130 11.73 -6.77 22.57
N GLY A 131 11.41 -5.65 21.90
CA GLY A 131 12.25 -4.45 21.87
C GLY A 131 13.50 -4.55 20.99
N TRP A 132 13.51 -5.46 20.02
CA TRP A 132 14.62 -5.63 19.07
C TRP A 132 14.59 -4.61 17.92
N VAL A 133 13.41 -4.06 17.61
CA VAL A 133 13.30 -2.95 16.65
C VAL A 133 13.78 -1.67 17.31
N LYS A 134 14.97 -1.20 16.92
CA LYS A 134 15.61 0.00 17.47
C LYS A 134 15.80 1.08 16.40
N PRO A 135 15.96 2.35 16.79
CA PRO A 135 16.30 3.43 15.86
C PRO A 135 17.64 3.16 15.15
N ARG A 136 17.72 3.52 13.86
CA ARG A 136 18.93 3.41 13.05
C ARG A 136 19.75 4.70 13.14
N TYR A 137 20.52 4.84 14.22
CA TYR A 137 21.40 6.00 14.40
C TYR A 137 22.55 6.00 13.38
N PRO A 138 22.83 7.13 12.70
CA PRO A 138 24.03 7.25 11.89
C PRO A 138 25.28 7.27 12.77
N LYS A 139 26.36 6.66 12.29
CA LYS A 139 27.66 6.67 13.00
C LYS A 139 28.33 8.03 12.95
N MET A 140 28.21 8.73 11.82
CA MET A 140 28.73 10.08 11.59
C MET A 140 27.75 10.84 10.69
N ARG A 141 27.68 12.16 10.84
CA ARG A 141 26.89 13.01 9.94
C ARG A 141 27.76 13.45 8.77
N THR A 142 27.20 13.42 7.56
CA THR A 142 27.93 13.82 6.34
C THR A 142 27.90 15.34 6.11
N GLY A 143 27.03 16.06 6.82
CA GLY A 143 26.76 17.48 6.60
C GLY A 143 25.92 17.77 5.35
N LYS A 144 25.41 16.73 4.68
CA LYS A 144 24.54 16.86 3.51
C LYS A 144 23.08 16.94 3.93
N GLN A 145 22.34 17.90 3.36
CA GLN A 145 20.94 18.17 3.67
C GLN A 145 20.04 17.73 2.53
N ILE A 146 19.01 16.95 2.86
CA ILE A 146 18.12 16.32 1.89
C ILE A 146 16.68 16.59 2.28
N ALA A 147 15.90 17.09 1.33
CA ALA A 147 14.47 17.29 1.49
C ALA A 147 13.69 16.24 0.70
N ILE A 148 12.81 15.52 1.39
CA ILE A 148 11.93 14.51 0.82
C ILE A 148 10.52 15.05 0.86
N ILE A 149 9.83 15.05 -0.28
CA ILE A 149 8.49 15.61 -0.40
C ILE A 149 7.50 14.46 -0.57
N GLY A 150 6.59 14.32 0.40
CA GLY A 150 5.68 13.20 0.55
C GLY A 150 6.16 12.19 1.59
N SER A 151 5.26 11.76 2.47
CA SER A 151 5.58 10.82 3.54
C SER A 151 4.96 9.43 3.35
N GLY A 152 4.72 9.05 2.08
CA GLY A 152 4.31 7.70 1.72
C GLY A 152 5.44 6.67 1.89
N PRO A 153 5.20 5.37 1.58
CA PRO A 153 6.19 4.31 1.76
C PRO A 153 7.53 4.59 1.09
N ALA A 154 7.53 5.18 -0.12
CA ALA A 154 8.75 5.54 -0.83
C ALA A 154 9.55 6.60 -0.06
N GLY A 155 8.92 7.74 0.29
CA GLY A 155 9.56 8.82 1.02
C GLY A 155 10.09 8.39 2.39
N LEU A 156 9.31 7.60 3.14
CA LEU A 156 9.77 7.03 4.42
C LEU A 156 10.96 6.10 4.24
N THR A 157 10.99 5.30 3.17
CA THR A 157 12.11 4.39 2.89
C THR A 157 13.38 5.17 2.57
N VAL A 158 13.27 6.18 1.70
CA VAL A 158 14.38 7.05 1.35
C VAL A 158 14.91 7.75 2.60
N ALA A 159 14.01 8.23 3.48
CA ALA A 159 14.38 8.87 4.72
C ALA A 159 15.13 7.94 5.69
N ASP A 160 14.63 6.71 5.88
CA ASP A 160 15.25 5.71 6.75
C ASP A 160 16.66 5.31 6.27
N GLU A 161 16.84 5.11 4.96
CA GLU A 161 18.14 4.75 4.40
C GLU A 161 19.15 5.90 4.42
N LEU A 162 18.77 7.09 3.93
CA LEU A 162 19.68 8.25 3.86
C LEU A 162 20.07 8.77 5.25
N ASN A 163 19.14 8.78 6.21
CA ASN A 163 19.47 9.16 7.59
C ASN A 163 20.43 8.14 8.23
N ALA A 164 20.26 6.85 7.95
CA ALA A 164 21.11 5.81 8.52
C ALA A 164 22.57 5.88 8.03
N VAL A 165 22.82 6.39 6.82
CA VAL A 165 24.17 6.62 6.29
C VAL A 165 24.76 7.99 6.64
N GLY A 166 24.00 8.86 7.32
CA GLY A 166 24.53 10.07 7.95
C GLY A 166 24.06 11.38 7.36
N HIS A 167 23.20 11.37 6.34
CA HIS A 167 22.62 12.60 5.82
C HIS A 167 21.61 13.21 6.80
N GLU A 168 21.40 14.52 6.70
CA GLU A 168 20.34 15.22 7.43
C GLU A 168 19.08 15.24 6.55
N VAL A 169 18.03 14.56 7.03
CA VAL A 169 16.82 14.35 6.24
C VAL A 169 15.63 15.09 6.86
N THR A 170 14.93 15.86 6.04
CA THR A 170 13.65 16.46 6.37
C THR A 170 12.58 15.97 5.40
N VAL A 171 11.50 15.38 5.93
CA VAL A 171 10.35 14.93 5.17
C VAL A 171 9.22 15.96 5.30
N TYR A 172 8.73 16.47 4.18
CA TYR A 172 7.63 17.40 4.08
C TYR A 172 6.35 16.66 3.67
N GLU A 173 5.27 16.87 4.40
CA GLU A 173 3.98 16.21 4.21
C GLU A 173 2.86 17.25 4.22
N ARG A 174 1.99 17.21 3.21
CA ARG A 174 0.83 18.11 3.11
C ARG A 174 -0.26 17.79 4.12
N SER A 175 -0.41 16.51 4.44
CA SER A 175 -1.41 16.04 5.40
C SER A 175 -0.98 16.40 6.83
N THR A 176 -1.93 16.43 7.76
CA THR A 176 -1.65 16.70 9.18
C THR A 176 -0.79 15.62 9.84
N GLU A 177 -0.81 14.39 9.30
CA GLU A 177 -0.07 13.25 9.82
C GLU A 177 0.70 12.48 8.72
N VAL A 178 1.75 11.79 9.15
CA VAL A 178 2.70 11.06 8.29
C VAL A 178 2.16 9.69 7.85
N GLY A 179 2.42 9.30 6.61
CA GLY A 179 2.19 7.94 6.10
C GLY A 179 1.49 7.85 4.73
N GLY A 180 1.07 8.99 4.17
CA GLY A 180 0.34 9.03 2.89
C GLY A 180 -0.88 8.11 2.89
N LEU A 181 -1.06 7.32 1.83
CA LEU A 181 -2.19 6.39 1.73
C LEU A 181 -2.14 5.21 2.71
N LEU A 182 -0.98 4.88 3.32
CA LEU A 182 -0.97 3.91 4.43
C LEU A 182 -1.85 4.41 5.59
N ARG A 183 -1.80 5.73 5.82
CA ARG A 183 -2.59 6.38 6.85
C ARG A 183 -4.00 6.66 6.37
N PHE A 184 -4.16 7.50 5.35
CA PHE A 184 -5.49 8.01 4.98
C PHE A 184 -6.24 7.17 3.94
N GLY A 185 -5.56 6.28 3.21
CA GLY A 185 -6.20 5.45 2.18
C GLY A 185 -6.68 4.10 2.70
N ILE A 186 -5.77 3.35 3.33
CA ILE A 186 -6.04 1.99 3.80
C ILE A 186 -6.83 2.05 5.11
N PRO A 187 -7.99 1.41 5.26
CA PRO A 187 -8.76 1.46 6.50
C PRO A 187 -8.06 0.83 7.71
N ASN A 188 -8.47 1.24 8.92
CA ASN A 188 -7.89 0.76 10.17
C ASN A 188 -8.02 -0.77 10.36
N PHE A 189 -9.10 -1.37 9.84
CA PHE A 189 -9.33 -2.82 9.92
C PHE A 189 -8.40 -3.67 9.03
N LYS A 190 -7.61 -3.04 8.15
CA LYS A 190 -6.52 -3.68 7.38
C LYS A 190 -5.13 -3.27 7.88
N LEU A 191 -4.97 -2.00 8.26
CA LEU A 191 -3.71 -1.47 8.78
C LEU A 191 -4.01 -0.45 9.89
N GLU A 192 -3.82 -0.88 11.13
CA GLU A 192 -4.00 -0.05 12.31
C GLU A 192 -2.95 1.06 12.37
N LYS A 193 -3.37 2.30 12.68
CA LYS A 193 -2.48 3.46 12.54
C LYS A 193 -1.34 3.52 13.55
N TYR A 194 -1.50 2.89 14.71
CA TYR A 194 -0.42 2.75 15.68
C TYR A 194 0.80 2.01 15.10
N VAL A 195 0.61 1.13 14.11
CA VAL A 195 1.70 0.42 13.42
C VAL A 195 2.58 1.39 12.64
N ILE A 196 1.98 2.44 12.07
CA ILE A 196 2.69 3.53 11.41
C ILE A 196 3.36 4.40 12.48
N ASP A 197 2.62 4.80 13.52
CA ASP A 197 3.12 5.69 14.58
C ASP A 197 4.39 5.16 15.24
N ARG A 198 4.40 3.90 15.68
CA ARG A 198 5.57 3.28 16.33
C ARG A 198 6.81 3.27 15.42
N ARG A 199 6.65 3.19 14.09
CA ARG A 199 7.77 3.28 13.15
C ARG A 199 8.27 4.71 13.01
N ILE A 200 7.35 5.67 12.87
CA ILE A 200 7.70 7.08 12.71
C ILE A 200 8.44 7.60 13.95
N GLU A 201 8.04 7.19 15.15
CA GLU A 201 8.75 7.55 16.38
C GLU A 201 10.20 7.05 16.38
N LEU A 202 10.46 5.81 15.94
CA LEU A 202 11.83 5.31 15.79
C LEU A 202 12.65 6.12 14.76
N MET A 203 12.01 6.59 13.68
CA MET A 203 12.67 7.42 12.68
C MET A 203 12.98 8.82 13.20
N LYS A 204 12.07 9.43 13.95
CA LYS A 204 12.29 10.70 14.66
C LYS A 204 13.43 10.57 15.66
N GLU A 205 13.43 9.51 16.46
CA GLU A 205 14.49 9.22 17.43
C GLU A 205 15.85 9.04 16.73
N ALA A 206 15.87 8.42 15.55
CA ALA A 206 17.08 8.29 14.71
C ALA A 206 17.55 9.63 14.07
N GLY A 207 16.74 10.70 14.15
CA GLY A 207 17.06 12.04 13.68
C GLY A 207 16.40 12.49 12.37
N VAL A 208 15.43 11.73 11.85
CA VAL A 208 14.61 12.18 10.71
C VAL A 208 13.64 13.27 11.16
N LYS A 209 13.63 14.41 10.48
CA LYS A 209 12.69 15.51 10.76
C LYS A 209 11.45 15.36 9.89
N PHE A 210 10.28 15.61 10.47
CA PHE A 210 9.00 15.62 9.76
C PHE A 210 8.34 16.99 9.91
N VAL A 211 7.94 17.57 8.78
CA VAL A 211 7.17 18.82 8.70
C VAL A 211 5.84 18.49 8.05
N THR A 212 4.77 18.45 8.84
CA THR A 212 3.42 18.11 8.39
C THR A 212 2.55 19.36 8.18
N GLY A 213 1.42 19.21 7.49
CA GLY A 213 0.50 20.31 7.21
C GLY A 213 1.05 21.35 6.22
N VAL A 214 2.01 20.97 5.37
CA VAL A 214 2.66 21.88 4.43
C VAL A 214 2.71 21.26 3.04
N GLU A 215 2.03 21.87 2.08
CA GLU A 215 2.11 21.49 0.68
C GLU A 215 3.23 22.26 -0.03
N VAL A 216 4.34 21.57 -0.28
CA VAL A 216 5.44 22.10 -1.11
C VAL A 216 4.90 22.30 -2.53
N GLY A 217 5.20 23.46 -3.13
CA GLY A 217 4.62 23.94 -4.39
C GLY A 217 3.45 24.91 -4.20
N THR A 218 2.80 24.89 -3.03
CA THR A 218 1.67 25.78 -2.69
C THR A 218 2.03 26.68 -1.50
N ASP A 219 2.22 26.10 -0.32
CA ASP A 219 2.53 26.80 0.93
C ASP A 219 4.02 27.14 1.04
N MET A 220 4.86 26.31 0.44
CA MET A 220 6.31 26.47 0.41
C MET A 220 6.86 26.40 -1.01
N SER A 221 7.79 27.29 -1.36
CA SER A 221 8.45 27.27 -2.66
C SER A 221 9.39 26.07 -2.79
N VAL A 222 9.14 25.22 -3.78
CA VAL A 222 10.02 24.11 -4.14
C VAL A 222 11.37 24.61 -4.68
N LEU A 223 11.40 25.76 -5.36
CA LEU A 223 12.62 26.38 -5.88
C LEU A 223 13.54 26.85 -4.76
N LYS A 224 12.95 27.34 -3.65
CA LYS A 224 13.73 27.71 -2.47
C LYS A 224 14.38 26.47 -1.83
N LEU A 225 13.64 25.36 -1.75
CA LEU A 225 14.19 24.11 -1.26
C LEU A 225 15.30 23.56 -2.17
N GLU A 226 15.19 23.76 -3.48
CA GLU A 226 16.23 23.39 -4.46
C GLU A 226 17.53 24.18 -4.23
N GLU A 227 17.45 25.45 -3.82
CA GLU A 227 18.61 26.28 -3.51
C GLU A 227 19.26 25.93 -2.16
N GLU A 228 18.46 25.51 -1.17
CA GLU A 228 18.91 25.30 0.21
C GLU A 228 19.41 23.87 0.49
N MET A 229 18.99 22.88 -0.30
CA MET A 229 19.24 21.46 -0.06
C MET A 229 20.28 20.91 -1.04
N ASP A 230 21.10 19.95 -0.60
CA ASP A 230 22.03 19.27 -1.49
C ASP A 230 21.30 18.31 -2.46
N ALA A 231 20.12 17.81 -2.06
CA ALA A 231 19.26 17.00 -2.92
C ALA A 231 17.77 17.11 -2.53
N LEU A 232 16.90 16.94 -3.52
CA LEU A 232 15.45 16.83 -3.37
C LEU A 232 14.95 15.48 -3.84
N VAL A 233 13.94 14.93 -3.15
CA VAL A 233 13.29 13.67 -3.54
C VAL A 233 11.79 13.84 -3.60
N LEU A 234 11.23 13.64 -4.78
CA LEU A 234 9.80 13.77 -5.06
C LEU A 234 9.11 12.41 -4.89
N THR A 235 8.25 12.31 -3.88
CA THR A 235 7.52 11.07 -3.53
C THR A 235 6.04 11.34 -3.24
N GLY A 236 5.47 12.37 -3.87
CA GLY A 236 4.08 12.81 -3.68
C GLY A 236 3.00 11.83 -4.18
N GLY A 237 3.40 10.71 -4.81
CA GLY A 237 2.51 9.68 -5.32
C GLY A 237 1.72 10.07 -6.57
N SER A 238 0.88 9.15 -7.06
CA SER A 238 -0.09 9.42 -8.12
C SER A 238 -1.42 9.85 -7.49
N THR A 239 -1.70 11.15 -7.50
CA THR A 239 -2.80 11.74 -6.73
C THR A 239 -4.03 12.10 -7.57
N ILE A 240 -3.93 12.11 -8.90
CA ILE A 240 -5.06 12.44 -9.78
C ILE A 240 -5.95 11.20 -9.96
N PRO A 241 -7.17 11.16 -9.39
CA PRO A 241 -8.04 10.00 -9.51
C PRO A 241 -8.57 9.87 -10.94
N ARG A 242 -8.76 8.63 -11.39
CA ARG A 242 -9.45 8.35 -12.65
C ARG A 242 -10.93 8.67 -12.47
N ASP A 243 -11.45 9.50 -13.37
CA ASP A 243 -12.85 9.90 -13.35
C ASP A 243 -13.72 9.11 -14.32
N LEU A 244 -15.03 9.11 -14.07
CA LEU A 244 -16.04 8.52 -14.94
C LEU A 244 -16.92 9.61 -15.56
N GLN A 245 -16.55 10.03 -16.77
CA GLN A 245 -17.19 11.10 -17.51
C GLN A 245 -18.45 10.60 -18.24
N VAL A 246 -19.53 10.47 -17.47
CA VAL A 246 -20.87 10.08 -17.95
C VAL A 246 -21.89 11.15 -17.56
N LYS A 247 -23.07 11.12 -18.20
CA LYS A 247 -24.15 12.06 -17.87
C LYS A 247 -24.53 11.95 -16.39
N GLY A 248 -24.73 13.08 -15.72
CA GLY A 248 -25.07 13.14 -14.30
C GLY A 248 -23.90 12.98 -13.33
N ARG A 249 -22.64 12.95 -13.82
CA ARG A 249 -21.43 12.86 -12.99
C ARG A 249 -21.32 13.98 -11.93
N GLU A 250 -21.90 15.14 -12.22
CA GLU A 250 -21.92 16.33 -11.38
C GLU A 250 -22.94 16.28 -10.23
N LEU A 251 -23.79 15.26 -10.18
CA LEU A 251 -24.80 15.11 -9.14
C LEU A 251 -24.16 14.92 -7.76
N LYS A 252 -24.77 15.54 -6.74
CA LYS A 252 -24.37 15.33 -5.34
C LYS A 252 -24.59 13.88 -4.92
N GLY A 253 -23.61 13.29 -4.26
CA GLY A 253 -23.60 11.88 -3.87
C GLY A 253 -22.63 11.00 -4.68
N ILE A 254 -21.90 11.56 -5.64
CA ILE A 254 -20.86 10.86 -6.40
C ILE A 254 -19.49 11.37 -5.96
N HIS A 255 -18.69 10.51 -5.33
CA HIS A 255 -17.41 10.87 -4.72
C HIS A 255 -16.28 9.97 -5.24
N TYR A 256 -15.04 10.47 -5.23
CA TYR A 256 -13.89 9.59 -5.37
C TYR A 256 -13.74 8.73 -4.12
N ALA A 257 -13.32 7.48 -4.31
CA ALA A 257 -13.15 6.53 -3.22
C ALA A 257 -12.14 7.02 -2.16
N VAL A 258 -11.05 7.67 -2.60
CA VAL A 258 -10.00 8.15 -1.70
C VAL A 258 -10.50 9.23 -0.74
N ASP A 259 -11.39 10.12 -1.19
CA ASP A 259 -11.96 11.18 -0.36
C ASP A 259 -12.78 10.57 0.78
N TYR A 260 -13.64 9.60 0.42
CA TYR A 260 -14.45 8.86 1.39
C TYR A 260 -13.60 8.09 2.41
N LEU A 261 -12.58 7.34 1.95
CA LEU A 261 -11.71 6.56 2.82
C LEU A 261 -10.86 7.45 3.75
N SER A 262 -10.41 8.59 3.24
CA SER A 262 -9.66 9.59 4.02
C SER A 262 -10.52 10.17 5.13
N GLN A 263 -11.72 10.68 4.79
CA GLN A 263 -12.66 11.19 5.79
C GLN A 263 -13.05 10.13 6.81
N TYR A 264 -13.27 8.88 6.38
CA TYR A 264 -13.58 7.80 7.30
C TYR A 264 -12.44 7.55 8.30
N THR A 265 -11.20 7.47 7.81
CA THR A 265 -10.04 7.31 8.71
C THR A 265 -9.94 8.48 9.68
N MET A 266 -10.08 9.71 9.19
CA MET A 266 -10.07 10.90 10.04
C MET A 266 -11.14 10.84 11.13
N SER A 267 -12.37 10.44 10.77
CA SER A 267 -13.46 10.25 11.74
C SER A 267 -13.13 9.21 12.80
N VAL A 268 -12.52 8.07 12.43
CA VAL A 268 -12.16 7.00 13.39
C VAL A 268 -11.10 7.48 14.39
N HIS A 269 -10.23 8.39 13.97
CA HIS A 269 -9.15 8.93 14.80
C HIS A 269 -9.47 10.30 15.42
N GLY A 270 -10.69 10.81 15.26
CA GLY A 270 -11.11 12.09 15.82
C GLY A 270 -10.39 13.30 15.21
N LEU A 271 -9.90 13.18 13.97
CA LEU A 271 -9.30 14.26 13.22
C LEU A 271 -10.40 15.14 12.58
N GLU A 272 -10.10 16.42 12.39
CA GLU A 272 -11.02 17.38 11.80
C GLU A 272 -11.24 17.10 10.31
N ILE A 273 -12.50 17.03 9.87
CA ILE A 273 -12.87 16.81 8.47
C ILE A 273 -13.27 18.16 7.87
N GLU A 274 -12.57 18.57 6.82
CA GLU A 274 -12.93 19.75 6.05
C GLU A 274 -14.09 19.45 5.09
N GLY A 275 -15.05 20.36 5.01
CA GLY A 275 -16.16 20.30 4.05
C GLY A 275 -17.31 19.37 4.46
N GLU A 276 -18.04 18.87 3.46
CA GLU A 276 -19.21 18.01 3.67
C GLU A 276 -18.78 16.57 4.04
N VAL A 277 -19.31 16.06 5.15
CA VAL A 277 -19.03 14.71 5.63
C VAL A 277 -19.71 13.68 4.74
N ILE A 278 -18.92 12.77 4.19
CA ILE A 278 -19.39 11.64 3.38
C ILE A 278 -19.76 10.49 4.32
N SER A 279 -21.06 10.21 4.41
CA SER A 279 -21.57 9.08 5.20
C SER A 279 -22.38 8.11 4.34
N ALA A 280 -22.08 6.82 4.48
CA ALA A 280 -22.80 5.69 3.90
C ALA A 280 -23.93 5.16 4.79
N LYS A 281 -24.09 5.70 6.02
CA LYS A 281 -25.11 5.24 6.97
C LYS A 281 -26.52 5.32 6.37
N ASP A 282 -27.27 4.24 6.48
CA ASP A 282 -28.66 4.10 6.00
C ASP A 282 -28.83 4.31 4.47
N LYS A 283 -27.72 4.32 3.70
CA LYS A 283 -27.73 4.55 2.25
C LYS A 283 -27.52 3.28 1.43
N THR A 284 -27.99 3.33 0.20
CA THR A 284 -27.70 2.34 -0.84
C THR A 284 -26.46 2.81 -1.60
N VAL A 285 -25.36 2.09 -1.43
CA VAL A 285 -24.03 2.48 -1.92
C VAL A 285 -23.66 1.68 -3.15
N LEU A 286 -23.12 2.34 -4.17
CA LEU A 286 -22.48 1.72 -5.31
C LEU A 286 -20.99 2.04 -5.35
N VAL A 287 -20.16 1.00 -5.41
CA VAL A 287 -18.71 1.11 -5.61
C VAL A 287 -18.38 0.72 -7.05
N ILE A 288 -17.75 1.62 -7.81
CA ILE A 288 -17.31 1.36 -9.19
C ILE A 288 -15.81 1.07 -9.18
N GLY A 289 -15.45 -0.19 -9.39
CA GLY A 289 -14.07 -0.71 -9.39
C GLY A 289 -13.88 -1.95 -8.51
N GLY A 290 -13.21 -2.98 -9.04
CA GLY A 290 -12.95 -4.27 -8.38
C GLY A 290 -11.62 -4.39 -7.64
N GLY A 291 -10.83 -3.32 -7.55
CA GLY A 291 -9.53 -3.30 -6.88
C GLY A 291 -9.62 -3.24 -5.34
N ASP A 292 -8.46 -3.18 -4.69
CA ASP A 292 -8.35 -3.11 -3.22
C ASP A 292 -9.05 -1.86 -2.65
N THR A 293 -8.94 -0.71 -3.32
CA THR A 293 -9.67 0.51 -2.94
C THR A 293 -11.19 0.31 -2.95
N GLY A 294 -11.72 -0.45 -3.91
CA GLY A 294 -13.15 -0.77 -3.95
C GLY A 294 -13.55 -1.70 -2.78
N SER A 295 -12.73 -2.71 -2.49
CA SER A 295 -12.88 -3.56 -1.30
C SER A 295 -12.84 -2.74 0.00
N ASP A 296 -12.00 -1.72 0.10
CA ASP A 296 -11.93 -0.83 1.25
C ASP A 296 -13.20 0.01 1.41
N CYS A 297 -13.75 0.56 0.31
CA CYS A 297 -15.02 1.27 0.34
C CYS A 297 -16.16 0.38 0.81
N ILE A 298 -16.21 -0.88 0.33
CA ILE A 298 -17.24 -1.86 0.76
C ILE A 298 -17.16 -2.09 2.27
N GLY A 299 -15.99 -2.48 2.78
CA GLY A 299 -15.84 -2.81 4.20
C GLY A 299 -16.12 -1.61 5.11
N THR A 300 -15.79 -0.40 4.63
CA THR A 300 -16.08 0.85 5.32
C THR A 300 -17.59 1.17 5.31
N ALA A 301 -18.25 1.06 4.15
CA ALA A 301 -19.68 1.33 4.02
C ALA A 301 -20.52 0.36 4.89
N VAL A 302 -20.17 -0.93 4.92
CA VAL A 302 -20.84 -1.90 5.79
C VAL A 302 -20.70 -1.52 7.26
N ARG A 303 -19.48 -1.15 7.71
CA ARG A 303 -19.22 -0.70 9.10
C ARG A 303 -19.94 0.59 9.48
N GLN A 304 -20.20 1.47 8.51
CA GLN A 304 -21.01 2.67 8.72
C GLN A 304 -22.52 2.39 8.79
N GLY A 305 -22.96 1.16 8.54
CA GLY A 305 -24.38 0.79 8.53
C GLY A 305 -25.08 1.14 7.22
N ALA A 306 -24.41 0.96 6.07
CA ALA A 306 -25.07 1.07 4.77
C ALA A 306 -26.24 0.08 4.67
N LYS A 307 -27.34 0.52 4.05
CA LYS A 307 -28.55 -0.29 3.84
C LYS A 307 -28.27 -1.43 2.86
N ALA A 308 -27.52 -1.14 1.81
CA ALA A 308 -27.07 -2.11 0.80
C ALA A 308 -25.79 -1.58 0.12
N VAL A 309 -24.94 -2.51 -0.32
CA VAL A 309 -23.71 -2.19 -1.03
C VAL A 309 -23.62 -3.01 -2.31
N TYR A 310 -23.43 -2.31 -3.42
CA TYR A 310 -23.22 -2.87 -4.75
C TYR A 310 -21.79 -2.59 -5.21
N GLN A 311 -21.22 -3.51 -5.99
CA GLN A 311 -19.94 -3.31 -6.65
C GLN A 311 -20.08 -3.59 -8.13
N TYR A 312 -19.67 -2.64 -8.97
CA TYR A 312 -19.57 -2.82 -10.42
C TYR A 312 -18.11 -2.98 -10.83
N GLU A 313 -17.84 -4.05 -11.56
CA GLU A 313 -16.59 -4.30 -12.27
C GLU A 313 -16.86 -4.33 -13.77
N ILE A 314 -16.05 -3.59 -14.53
CA ILE A 314 -16.17 -3.50 -15.99
C ILE A 314 -15.62 -4.76 -16.66
N MET A 315 -14.67 -5.43 -16.02
CA MET A 315 -14.06 -6.65 -16.52
C MET A 315 -14.93 -7.89 -16.27
N PRO A 316 -14.78 -8.96 -17.06
CA PRO A 316 -15.43 -10.24 -16.80
C PRO A 316 -15.04 -10.84 -15.46
N LYS A 317 -15.93 -11.66 -14.89
CA LYS A 317 -15.66 -12.40 -13.65
C LYS A 317 -14.41 -13.27 -13.85
N PRO A 318 -13.33 -13.05 -13.07
CA PRO A 318 -12.15 -13.90 -13.16
C PRO A 318 -12.48 -15.35 -12.76
N PRO A 319 -11.70 -16.34 -13.23
CA PRO A 319 -11.90 -17.73 -12.85
C PRO A 319 -11.67 -17.92 -11.34
N GLU A 320 -12.42 -18.83 -10.73
CA GLU A 320 -12.32 -19.13 -9.30
C GLU A 320 -11.02 -19.86 -8.93
N LYS A 321 -10.45 -20.59 -9.89
CA LYS A 321 -9.17 -21.31 -9.74
C LYS A 321 -8.20 -20.85 -10.81
N ALA A 322 -6.95 -20.61 -10.39
CA ALA A 322 -5.84 -20.36 -11.30
C ALA A 322 -5.47 -21.65 -12.03
N ASP A 323 -5.09 -21.54 -13.30
CA ASP A 323 -4.22 -22.53 -13.92
C ASP A 323 -2.76 -22.24 -13.50
N VAL A 324 -2.38 -22.79 -12.35
CA VAL A 324 -1.07 -22.53 -11.73
C VAL A 324 0.08 -22.95 -12.64
N LEU A 325 -0.07 -24.02 -13.43
CA LEU A 325 0.99 -24.49 -14.33
C LEU A 325 1.26 -23.50 -15.48
N MET A 326 0.23 -22.76 -15.90
CA MET A 326 0.35 -21.75 -16.95
C MET A 326 0.81 -20.39 -16.43
N THR A 327 0.52 -20.06 -15.17
CA THR A 327 0.81 -18.73 -14.62
C THR A 327 2.07 -18.68 -13.76
N TRP A 328 2.45 -19.79 -13.12
CA TRP A 328 3.63 -19.84 -12.25
C TRP A 328 4.91 -19.49 -13.03
N PRO A 329 5.83 -18.68 -12.47
CA PRO A 329 5.90 -18.19 -11.08
C PRO A 329 5.18 -16.86 -10.83
N THR A 330 4.36 -16.38 -11.78
CA THR A 330 3.66 -15.09 -11.68
C THR A 330 2.23 -15.23 -11.15
N ALA A 331 1.68 -14.12 -10.65
CA ALA A 331 0.32 -14.08 -10.12
C ALA A 331 -0.72 -14.32 -11.22
N ALA A 332 -1.57 -15.34 -11.01
CA ALA A 332 -2.72 -15.61 -11.87
C ALA A 332 -3.82 -14.55 -11.68
N ASN A 333 -4.56 -14.25 -12.75
CA ASN A 333 -5.81 -13.53 -12.63
C ASN A 333 -6.90 -14.48 -12.10
N THR A 334 -7.12 -14.48 -10.79
CA THR A 334 -8.17 -15.25 -10.12
C THR A 334 -9.15 -14.38 -9.38
N LEU A 335 -10.34 -14.91 -9.16
CA LEU A 335 -11.37 -14.23 -8.38
C LEU A 335 -10.88 -14.01 -6.96
N LYS A 336 -10.68 -12.74 -6.60
CA LYS A 336 -10.37 -12.34 -5.22
C LYS A 336 -11.66 -12.08 -4.45
N THR A 337 -11.81 -12.78 -3.34
CA THR A 337 -12.81 -12.52 -2.30
C THR A 337 -12.07 -12.05 -1.06
N THR A 338 -12.46 -10.89 -0.53
CA THR A 338 -11.81 -10.24 0.61
C THR A 338 -12.76 -10.29 1.80
N SER A 339 -12.27 -9.96 3.01
CA SER A 339 -13.14 -9.81 4.19
C SER A 339 -14.32 -8.87 3.91
N SER A 340 -14.08 -7.75 3.23
CA SER A 340 -15.13 -6.79 2.87
C SER A 340 -16.21 -7.39 1.98
N HIS A 341 -15.85 -8.29 1.04
CA HIS A 341 -16.85 -8.94 0.19
C HIS A 341 -17.72 -9.92 0.97
N GLU A 342 -17.14 -10.62 1.95
CA GLU A 342 -17.86 -11.52 2.86
C GLU A 342 -18.74 -10.77 3.88
N GLU A 343 -18.39 -9.52 4.20
CA GLU A 343 -19.15 -8.67 5.15
C GLU A 343 -20.48 -8.17 4.56
N GLY A 344 -20.56 -8.00 3.24
CA GLY A 344 -21.81 -7.68 2.57
C GLY A 344 -21.63 -6.76 1.37
N ALA A 345 -21.51 -7.35 0.17
CA ALA A 345 -21.68 -6.65 -1.09
C ALA A 345 -22.19 -7.58 -2.19
N GLN A 346 -23.13 -7.09 -2.98
CA GLN A 346 -23.52 -7.77 -4.22
C GLN A 346 -22.64 -7.26 -5.38
N ARG A 347 -21.96 -8.20 -6.04
CA ARG A 347 -20.93 -7.90 -7.04
C ARG A 347 -21.45 -8.21 -8.45
N PHE A 348 -21.31 -7.25 -9.35
CA PHE A 348 -21.68 -7.38 -10.75
C PHE A 348 -20.42 -7.23 -11.61
N TRP A 349 -20.33 -8.07 -12.63
CA TRP A 349 -19.19 -8.18 -13.53
C TRP A 349 -19.61 -7.80 -14.94
N SER A 350 -18.65 -7.51 -15.81
CA SER A 350 -18.92 -7.06 -17.19
C SER A 350 -19.97 -5.95 -17.23
N THR A 351 -19.97 -5.07 -16.21
CA THR A 351 -21.02 -4.06 -16.01
C THR A 351 -20.50 -2.70 -16.41
N LYS A 352 -21.17 -2.07 -17.38
CA LYS A 352 -20.82 -0.74 -17.87
C LYS A 352 -21.83 0.28 -17.39
N THR A 353 -21.34 1.32 -16.72
CA THR A 353 -22.16 2.48 -16.29
C THR A 353 -22.29 3.49 -17.43
N HIS A 354 -23.51 3.95 -17.69
CA HIS A 354 -23.81 4.87 -18.80
C HIS A 354 -24.28 6.25 -18.34
N GLU A 355 -25.06 6.31 -17.26
CA GLU A 355 -25.65 7.56 -16.76
C GLU A 355 -25.93 7.48 -15.25
N PHE A 356 -25.72 8.58 -14.54
CA PHE A 356 -26.24 8.78 -13.19
C PHE A 356 -27.54 9.59 -13.25
N ILE A 357 -28.58 9.08 -12.60
CA ILE A 357 -29.90 9.70 -12.56
C ILE A 357 -30.01 10.49 -11.26
N GLY A 358 -30.53 11.71 -11.36
CA GLY A 358 -30.73 12.57 -10.21
C GLY A 358 -32.04 13.34 -10.23
N SER A 359 -32.41 13.86 -9.07
CA SER A 359 -33.54 14.77 -8.86
C SER A 359 -33.07 15.91 -7.96
N GLU A 360 -33.42 17.15 -8.30
CA GLU A 360 -32.99 18.35 -7.55
C GLU A 360 -31.46 18.43 -7.35
N GLY A 361 -30.68 17.95 -8.33
CA GLY A 361 -29.21 17.95 -8.28
C GLY A 361 -28.60 16.89 -7.35
N LYS A 362 -29.39 15.95 -6.82
CA LYS A 362 -28.92 14.82 -5.99
C LYS A 362 -29.07 13.50 -6.73
N LEU A 363 -28.09 12.61 -6.54
CA LEU A 363 -28.13 11.25 -7.05
C LEU A 363 -29.34 10.48 -6.49
N ARG A 364 -29.99 9.71 -7.36
CA ARG A 364 -31.10 8.80 -7.03
C ARG A 364 -30.91 7.41 -7.62
N GLY A 365 -30.15 7.29 -8.71
CA GLY A 365 -29.97 6.02 -9.40
C GLY A 365 -28.83 6.03 -10.40
N VAL A 366 -28.58 4.87 -10.99
CA VAL A 366 -27.61 4.70 -12.07
C VAL A 366 -28.20 3.80 -13.15
N VAL A 367 -27.93 4.13 -14.41
CA VAL A 367 -28.20 3.29 -15.57
C VAL A 367 -26.92 2.56 -15.93
N ALA A 368 -27.00 1.24 -16.02
CA ALA A 368 -25.91 0.38 -16.41
C ALA A 368 -26.39 -0.72 -17.36
N SER A 369 -25.46 -1.37 -18.06
CA SER A 369 -25.75 -2.56 -18.86
C SER A 369 -24.97 -3.76 -18.34
N SER A 370 -25.60 -4.94 -18.38
CA SER A 370 -24.96 -6.23 -18.14
C SER A 370 -24.15 -6.71 -19.35
N GLU A 371 -23.50 -7.87 -19.21
CA GLU A 371 -22.66 -8.49 -20.23
C GLU A 371 -23.38 -8.75 -21.56
N ASP A 372 -24.68 -9.06 -21.52
CA ASP A 372 -25.54 -9.29 -22.68
C ASP A 372 -26.02 -7.99 -23.35
N GLY A 373 -25.64 -6.82 -22.80
CA GLY A 373 -26.06 -5.51 -23.27
C GLY A 373 -27.43 -5.06 -22.75
N SER A 374 -28.11 -5.86 -21.91
CA SER A 374 -29.38 -5.48 -21.31
C SER A 374 -29.18 -4.30 -20.35
N GLU A 375 -29.85 -3.18 -20.64
CA GLU A 375 -29.82 -1.99 -19.79
C GLU A 375 -30.79 -2.13 -18.61
N TYR A 376 -30.36 -1.65 -17.44
CA TYR A 376 -31.17 -1.62 -16.24
C TYR A 376 -30.84 -0.38 -15.40
N GLU A 377 -31.79 -0.01 -14.55
CA GLU A 377 -31.66 1.06 -13.58
C GLU A 377 -31.63 0.47 -12.16
N ILE A 378 -30.75 0.99 -11.31
CA ILE A 378 -30.75 0.68 -9.88
C ILE A 378 -30.79 1.98 -9.07
N ALA A 379 -31.63 2.00 -8.03
CA ALA A 379 -31.69 3.12 -7.10
C ALA A 379 -30.45 3.10 -6.20
N VAL A 380 -29.72 4.22 -6.15
CA VAL A 380 -28.51 4.41 -5.36
C VAL A 380 -28.48 5.82 -4.78
N ASP A 381 -28.06 5.93 -3.52
CA ASP A 381 -27.99 7.21 -2.80
C ASP A 381 -26.56 7.76 -2.78
N LEU A 382 -25.56 6.89 -2.99
CA LEU A 382 -24.15 7.22 -2.89
C LEU A 382 -23.31 6.38 -3.86
N VAL A 383 -22.37 7.00 -4.58
CA VAL A 383 -21.44 6.34 -5.50
C VAL A 383 -20.01 6.66 -5.11
N PHE A 384 -19.16 5.62 -5.08
CA PHE A 384 -17.73 5.74 -4.90
C PHE A 384 -16.98 5.28 -6.15
N LEU A 385 -16.20 6.19 -6.75
CA LEU A 385 -15.34 5.91 -7.90
C LEU A 385 -13.98 5.38 -7.43
N ALA A 386 -13.78 4.07 -7.53
CA ALA A 386 -12.57 3.34 -7.13
C ALA A 386 -11.78 2.83 -8.35
N MET A 387 -11.56 3.70 -9.33
CA MET A 387 -11.05 3.35 -10.67
C MET A 387 -9.52 3.55 -10.83
N GLY A 388 -8.81 3.75 -9.72
CA GLY A 388 -7.37 3.99 -9.67
C GLY A 388 -6.98 5.44 -9.95
N PHE A 389 -5.67 5.69 -10.06
CA PHE A 389 -5.09 7.01 -10.31
C PHE A 389 -4.38 7.06 -11.66
N LEU A 390 -4.26 8.27 -12.21
CA LEU A 390 -3.64 8.50 -13.53
C LEU A 390 -2.15 8.81 -13.39
N HIS A 391 -1.83 9.86 -12.64
CA HIS A 391 -0.48 10.41 -12.48
C HIS A 391 -0.45 11.37 -11.28
N PRO A 392 0.72 11.94 -10.91
CA PRO A 392 0.83 12.98 -9.89
C PRO A 392 0.11 14.28 -10.28
N ALA A 393 -0.23 15.11 -9.30
CA ALA A 393 -0.64 16.48 -9.55
C ALA A 393 0.51 17.26 -10.22
N ARG A 394 0.20 17.96 -11.31
CA ARG A 394 1.18 18.75 -12.09
C ARG A 394 1.33 20.15 -11.52
N GLU A 395 0.20 20.75 -11.16
CA GLU A 395 0.13 22.05 -10.50
C GLU A 395 0.98 22.06 -9.23
N GLY A 396 1.62 23.21 -8.96
CA GLY A 396 2.56 23.35 -7.85
C GLY A 396 3.97 22.89 -8.24
N MET A 397 4.45 21.79 -7.65
CA MET A 397 5.88 21.43 -7.71
C MET A 397 6.39 21.08 -9.10
N ILE A 398 5.68 20.24 -9.84
CA ILE A 398 6.16 19.69 -11.12
C ILE A 398 6.29 20.83 -12.13
N GLU A 399 5.26 21.69 -12.23
CA GLU A 399 5.26 22.85 -13.10
C GLU A 399 6.30 23.90 -12.68
N ALA A 400 6.40 24.22 -11.39
CA ALA A 400 7.39 25.18 -10.88
C ALA A 400 8.84 24.75 -11.17
N LEU A 401 9.11 23.45 -11.09
CA LEU A 401 10.41 22.87 -11.46
C LEU A 401 10.54 22.64 -12.98
N SER A 402 9.46 22.75 -13.76
CA SER A 402 9.46 22.47 -15.20
C SER A 402 10.04 21.08 -15.53
N LEU A 403 9.64 20.06 -14.77
CA LEU A 403 10.15 18.70 -14.94
C LEU A 403 9.58 18.03 -16.19
N GLU A 404 10.39 17.17 -16.81
CA GLU A 404 9.92 16.32 -17.91
C GLU A 404 9.03 15.19 -17.37
N LEU A 405 8.01 14.82 -18.15
CA LEU A 405 7.06 13.76 -17.82
C LEU A 405 7.16 12.61 -18.84
N ASP A 406 6.85 11.40 -18.37
CA ASP A 406 6.72 10.25 -19.25
C ASP A 406 5.39 10.27 -20.05
N GLN A 407 5.20 9.28 -20.92
CA GLN A 407 3.98 9.17 -21.74
C GLN A 407 2.69 8.95 -20.92
N ARG A 408 2.81 8.55 -19.65
CA ARG A 408 1.70 8.35 -18.71
C ARG A 408 1.46 9.58 -17.83
N GLY A 409 2.31 10.60 -17.92
CA GLY A 409 2.25 11.82 -17.12
C GLY A 409 2.96 11.73 -15.77
N ASN A 410 3.73 10.67 -15.51
CA ASN A 410 4.56 10.55 -14.30
C ASN A 410 5.84 11.36 -14.46
N VAL A 411 6.51 11.68 -13.35
CA VAL A 411 7.82 12.37 -13.40
C VAL A 411 8.85 11.47 -14.09
N ALA A 412 9.41 11.94 -15.20
CA ALA A 412 10.43 11.21 -15.93
C ALA A 412 11.76 11.26 -15.18
N THR A 413 12.47 10.13 -15.17
CA THR A 413 13.79 10.01 -14.58
C THR A 413 14.73 9.22 -15.47
N ASP A 414 16.03 9.44 -15.29
CA ASP A 414 17.06 8.59 -15.86
C ASP A 414 17.16 7.23 -15.12
N LYS A 415 18.21 6.45 -15.45
CA LYS A 415 18.48 5.13 -14.83
C LYS A 415 18.91 5.22 -13.36
N LYS A 416 19.27 6.41 -12.90
CA LYS A 416 19.69 6.75 -11.53
C LYS A 416 18.60 7.52 -10.78
N HIS A 417 17.36 7.46 -11.29
CA HIS A 417 16.18 8.08 -10.71
C HIS A 417 16.26 9.61 -10.57
N MET A 418 17.24 10.25 -11.23
CA MET A 418 17.35 11.70 -11.29
C MET A 418 16.41 12.22 -12.38
N THR A 419 15.70 13.30 -12.09
CA THR A 419 14.77 13.95 -13.01
C THR A 419 15.53 14.73 -14.09
N SER A 420 14.82 15.45 -14.96
CA SER A 420 15.44 16.38 -15.91
C SER A 420 16.21 17.54 -15.23
N ARG A 421 16.05 17.72 -13.91
CA ARG A 421 16.82 18.66 -13.10
C ARG A 421 17.83 17.95 -12.21
N LYS A 422 19.08 18.45 -12.25
CA LYS A 422 20.20 17.91 -11.47
C LYS A 422 19.95 18.07 -9.98
N GLY A 423 20.20 17.01 -9.20
CA GLY A 423 20.03 17.01 -7.74
C GLY A 423 18.59 16.77 -7.29
N ILE A 424 17.65 16.59 -8.22
CA ILE A 424 16.25 16.29 -7.95
C ILE A 424 15.95 14.87 -8.44
N PHE A 425 15.44 14.03 -7.54
CA PHE A 425 15.12 12.63 -7.77
C PHE A 425 13.62 12.37 -7.60
N SER A 426 13.11 11.27 -8.14
CA SER A 426 11.71 10.87 -7.96
C SER A 426 11.58 9.37 -7.72
N ALA A 427 10.66 8.96 -6.84
CA ALA A 427 10.47 7.57 -6.44
C ALA A 427 9.01 7.22 -6.15
N GLY A 428 8.72 5.92 -6.19
CA GLY A 428 7.40 5.36 -5.92
C GLY A 428 6.38 5.73 -6.99
N ASP A 429 5.12 5.81 -6.56
CA ASP A 429 3.98 6.05 -7.43
C ASP A 429 4.05 7.40 -8.18
N MET A 430 4.93 8.33 -7.76
CA MET A 430 5.14 9.59 -8.48
C MET A 430 5.90 9.42 -9.80
N ARG A 431 6.73 8.37 -9.87
CA ARG A 431 7.60 8.07 -11.00
C ARG A 431 7.10 6.86 -11.80
N SER A 432 6.60 5.82 -11.13
CA SER A 432 6.15 4.58 -11.78
C SER A 432 4.63 4.48 -12.01
N GLY A 433 3.86 5.41 -11.44
CA GLY A 433 2.41 5.34 -11.36
C GLY A 433 1.92 4.43 -10.23
N GLN A 434 0.61 4.42 -9.96
CA GLN A 434 0.03 3.66 -8.85
C GLN A 434 0.51 2.20 -8.80
N SER A 435 1.03 1.77 -7.65
CA SER A 435 1.61 0.45 -7.48
C SER A 435 1.35 -0.15 -6.09
N LEU A 436 2.16 -1.15 -5.71
CA LEU A 436 2.12 -1.79 -4.40
C LEU A 436 3.10 -1.13 -3.42
N VAL A 437 2.74 -1.11 -2.14
CA VAL A 437 3.60 -0.61 -1.05
C VAL A 437 5.00 -1.24 -1.08
N VAL A 438 5.10 -2.55 -1.30
CA VAL A 438 6.38 -3.25 -1.40
C VAL A 438 7.26 -2.76 -2.56
N ARG A 439 6.66 -2.30 -3.67
CA ARG A 439 7.39 -1.73 -4.81
C ARG A 439 7.84 -0.30 -4.51
N ALA A 440 7.01 0.49 -3.83
CA ALA A 440 7.39 1.82 -3.37
C ALA A 440 8.57 1.76 -2.37
N ILE A 441 8.59 0.78 -1.47
CA ILE A 441 9.74 0.53 -0.58
C ILE A 441 10.97 0.16 -1.40
N HIS A 442 10.84 -0.80 -2.32
CA HIS A 442 11.96 -1.21 -3.17
C HIS A 442 12.58 -0.05 -3.96
N GLU A 443 11.75 0.74 -4.64
CA GLU A 443 12.22 1.89 -5.42
C GLU A 443 12.84 2.95 -4.50
N GLY A 444 12.27 3.20 -3.32
CA GLY A 444 12.84 4.12 -2.33
C GLY A 444 14.25 3.71 -1.87
N ARG A 445 14.52 2.40 -1.71
CA ARG A 445 15.87 1.91 -1.36
C ARG A 445 16.88 2.15 -2.47
N ILE A 446 16.49 1.93 -3.72
CA ILE A 446 17.35 2.18 -4.89
C ILE A 446 17.63 3.67 -5.02
N VAL A 447 16.61 4.52 -4.91
CA VAL A 447 16.75 5.98 -5.00
C VAL A 447 17.63 6.52 -3.88
N ALA A 448 17.51 6.01 -2.65
CA ALA A 448 18.41 6.39 -1.56
C ALA A 448 19.87 6.08 -1.90
N ARG A 449 20.15 4.89 -2.46
CA ARG A 449 21.50 4.54 -2.92
C ARG A 449 22.00 5.49 -4.02
N ASP A 450 21.17 5.78 -5.02
CA ASP A 450 21.56 6.66 -6.12
C ASP A 450 21.84 8.09 -5.65
N ILE A 451 21.11 8.59 -4.64
CA ILE A 451 21.34 9.90 -4.02
C ILE A 451 22.65 9.92 -3.22
N ASP A 452 22.88 8.90 -2.39
CA ASP A 452 24.11 8.80 -1.60
C ASP A 452 25.34 8.73 -2.52
N GLU A 453 25.28 7.92 -3.58
CA GLU A 453 26.34 7.85 -4.61
C GLU A 453 26.52 9.20 -5.33
N TYR A 454 25.44 9.92 -5.63
CA TYR A 454 25.51 11.25 -6.24
C TYR A 454 26.20 12.28 -5.32
N LEU A 455 25.94 12.24 -4.01
CA LEU A 455 26.46 13.20 -3.04
C LEU A 455 27.88 12.87 -2.55
N MET A 456 28.20 11.59 -2.41
CA MET A 456 29.40 11.09 -1.76
C MET A 456 30.40 10.46 -2.74
N GLY A 457 29.97 10.09 -3.94
CA GLY A 457 30.78 9.44 -4.98
C GLY A 457 30.82 7.91 -4.90
N ASP A 458 30.50 7.33 -3.74
CA ASP A 458 30.19 5.90 -3.56
C ASP A 458 28.99 5.74 -2.62
N SER A 459 28.52 4.51 -2.42
CA SER A 459 27.46 4.24 -1.44
C SER A 459 27.62 2.86 -0.80
N LEU A 460 27.33 2.79 0.49
CA LEU A 460 27.21 1.54 1.26
C LEU A 460 25.78 0.99 1.27
N LEU A 461 24.82 1.73 0.72
CA LEU A 461 23.43 1.28 0.57
C LEU A 461 23.36 0.19 -0.51
N ARG A 462 22.64 -0.88 -0.21
CA ARG A 462 22.54 -2.04 -1.13
C ARG A 462 21.68 -1.73 -2.36
N GLY A 463 20.68 -0.85 -2.21
CA GLY A 463 19.55 -0.75 -3.13
C GLY A 463 18.51 -1.83 -2.84
#